data_AF-A0A2M7AYX6-F1
#
_entry.id   AF-A0A2M7AYX6-F1
#
_cell.length_a   1.000
_cell.length_b   1.000
_cell.length_c   1.000
_cell.angle_alpha   90.00
_cell.angle_beta   90.00
_cell.angle_gamma   90.00
#
_symmetry.space_group_name_H-M   'P 1'
#
loop_
_entity.id
_entity.type
_entity.pdbx_description
1 polymer ?
#
loop_
_entity_poly.entity_id
_entity_poly.type
_entity_poly.pdbx_seq_one_letter_code
_entity_poly.pdbx_strand_id
1 'polypeptide(L)' 'LAAVSSVDFIVKFSQPTPHQLIKKIMPDVLVKGADWKSEKIVGSDLAKKVLTIPLVKGRSTTKIIKKLKNL' A
#
# COMPACT_ATOMS: atom_id res chain seq x y z
N LEU A 1 -1.98 -9.21 9.51
CA LEU A 1 -2.50 -8.86 8.17
C LEU A 1 -3.54 -9.86 7.67
N ALA A 2 -3.33 -11.18 7.84
CA ALA A 2 -4.31 -12.21 7.46
C ALA A 2 -5.66 -12.11 8.21
N ALA A 3 -5.70 -11.42 9.36
CA ALA A 3 -6.92 -11.19 10.12
C ALA A 3 -7.75 -9.98 9.63
N VAL A 4 -7.34 -9.29 8.56
CA VAL A 4 -8.14 -8.20 7.98
C VAL A 4 -9.25 -8.84 7.12
N SER A 5 -10.51 -8.59 7.48
CA SER A 5 -11.66 -9.29 6.89
C SER A 5 -11.81 -9.12 5.38
N SER A 6 -11.28 -8.03 4.80
CA SER A 6 -11.36 -7.72 3.37
C SER A 6 -10.16 -8.19 2.55
N VAL A 7 -9.34 -9.12 3.07
CA VAL A 7 -8.11 -9.59 2.40
C VAL A 7 -8.24 -11.07 2.05
N ASP A 8 -8.28 -11.38 0.76
CA ASP A 8 -8.34 -12.77 0.27
C ASP A 8 -6.97 -13.45 0.25
N PHE A 9 -5.92 -12.71 -0.15
CA PHE A 9 -4.58 -13.26 -0.33
C PHE A 9 -3.50 -12.32 0.23
N ILE A 10 -2.43 -12.93 0.74
CA ILE A 10 -1.23 -12.24 1.17
C ILE A 10 -0.02 -12.90 0.54
N VAL A 11 0.77 -12.12 -0.16
CA VAL A 11 2.01 -12.59 -0.79
C VAL A 11 3.18 -11.83 -0.21
N LYS A 12 4.16 -12.58 0.32
CA LYS A 12 5.43 -12.01 0.80
C LYS A 12 6.37 -11.80 -0.39
N PHE A 13 7.13 -10.71 -0.37
CA PHE A 13 8.24 -10.44 -1.27
C PHE A 13 9.41 -9.85 -0.47
N SER A 14 10.64 -10.08 -0.94
CA SER A 14 11.87 -9.67 -0.22
C SER A 14 12.62 -8.54 -0.91
N GLN A 15 12.24 -8.21 -2.14
CA GLN A 15 12.84 -7.15 -2.94
C GLN A 15 12.52 -5.78 -2.33
N PRO A 16 13.38 -4.77 -2.52
CA PRO A 16 13.15 -3.41 -1.99
C PRO A 16 11.83 -2.78 -2.47
N THR A 17 11.34 -3.20 -3.63
CA THR A 17 10.05 -2.77 -4.17
C THR A 17 9.24 -3.98 -4.66
N PRO A 18 7.90 -3.89 -4.67
CA PRO A 18 7.05 -4.98 -5.14
C PRO A 18 7.01 -5.10 -6.67
N HIS A 19 7.81 -4.34 -7.43
CA HIS A 19 7.70 -4.27 -8.89
C HIS A 19 7.70 -5.64 -9.58
N GLN A 20 8.64 -6.52 -9.20
CA GLN A 20 8.71 -7.88 -9.77
C GLN A 20 7.48 -8.72 -9.41
N LEU A 21 6.91 -8.53 -8.22
CA LEU A 21 5.69 -9.23 -7.80
C LEU A 21 4.49 -8.70 -8.59
N ILE A 22 4.35 -7.38 -8.72
CA ILE A 22 3.30 -6.73 -9.51
C ILE A 22 3.35 -7.22 -10.96
N LYS A 23 4.55 -7.32 -11.55
CA LYS A 23 4.74 -7.86 -12.91
C LYS A 23 4.29 -9.32 -13.05
N LYS A 24 4.40 -10.14 -12.00
CA LYS A 24 3.93 -11.53 -12.01
C LYS A 24 2.41 -11.63 -11.85
N ILE A 25 1.83 -10.75 -11.04
CA ILE A 25 0.39 -10.74 -10.76
C ILE A 25 -0.41 -10.04 -11.87
N MET A 26 0.16 -9.00 -12.50
CA MET A 26 -0.49 -8.14 -13.49
C MET A 26 -1.89 -7.66 -13.04
N PRO A 27 -1.99 -6.92 -11.92
CA PRO A 27 -3.29 -6.53 -11.39
C PRO A 27 -4.03 -5.56 -12.32
N ASP A 28 -5.34 -5.72 -12.45
CA ASP A 28 -6.18 -4.75 -13.16
C ASP A 28 -6.20 -3.39 -12.45
N VAL A 29 -6.20 -3.40 -11.11
CA VAL A 29 -6.23 -2.19 -10.28
C VAL A 29 -5.11 -2.22 -9.24
N LEU A 30 -4.30 -1.17 -9.20
CA LEU A 30 -3.25 -0.95 -8.21
C LEU A 30 -3.61 0.24 -7.31
N VAL A 31 -3.63 0.04 -5.99
CA VAL A 31 -4.07 1.06 -5.03
C VAL A 31 -2.96 1.39 -4.04
N LYS A 32 -2.74 2.69 -3.78
CA LYS A 32 -1.88 3.19 -2.70
C LYS A 32 -2.57 4.34 -1.94
N GLY A 33 -2.16 4.61 -0.70
CA GLY A 33 -2.60 5.81 0.01
C GLY A 33 -2.18 7.08 -0.73
N ALA A 34 -2.96 8.16 -0.59
CA ALA A 34 -2.81 9.45 -1.29
C ALA A 34 -1.54 10.25 -0.95
N ASP A 35 -0.55 9.62 -0.34
CA ASP A 35 0.75 10.21 -0.02
C ASP A 35 1.67 10.33 -1.25
N TRP A 36 1.26 9.74 -2.38
CA TRP A 36 2.04 9.66 -3.61
C TRP A 36 1.19 10.10 -4.80
N LYS A 37 1.82 10.78 -5.77
CA LYS A 37 1.22 10.96 -7.10
C LYS A 37 1.10 9.60 -7.78
N SER A 38 0.04 9.40 -8.56
CA SER A 38 -0.30 8.10 -9.14
C SER A 38 0.84 7.53 -10.00
N GLU A 39 1.54 8.40 -10.70
CA GLU A 39 2.63 8.06 -11.62
C GLU A 39 3.90 7.63 -10.86
N LYS A 40 4.03 8.00 -9.58
CA LYS A 40 5.17 7.64 -8.73
C LYS A 40 4.97 6.33 -7.96
N ILE A 41 3.82 5.68 -8.11
CA ILE A 41 3.56 4.39 -7.47
C ILE A 41 4.32 3.30 -8.22
N VAL A 42 5.10 2.49 -7.51
CA VAL A 42 5.82 1.36 -8.11
C VAL A 42 4.84 0.39 -8.79
N GLY A 43 5.06 0.11 -10.08
CA GLY A 43 4.20 -0.76 -10.89
C GLY A 43 3.00 -0.05 -11.52
N SER A 44 2.98 1.29 -11.50
CA SER A 44 1.95 2.10 -12.19
C SER A 44 1.93 1.85 -13.70
N ASP A 45 3.06 1.51 -14.29
CA ASP A 45 3.27 1.14 -15.68
C ASP A 45 2.72 -0.25 -16.05
N LEU A 46 2.46 -1.09 -15.05
CA LEU A 46 2.07 -2.49 -15.24
C LEU A 46 0.58 -2.74 -15.03
N ALA A 47 -0.12 -1.86 -14.29
CA ALA A 47 -1.53 -2.01 -13.97
C ALA A 47 -2.41 -1.26 -14.97
N LYS A 48 -3.61 -1.78 -15.25
CA LYS A 48 -4.57 -1.09 -16.15
C LYS A 48 -5.10 0.21 -15.53
N LYS A 49 -5.22 0.25 -14.20
CA LYS A 49 -5.72 1.41 -13.45
C LYS A 49 -4.96 1.59 -12.15
N VAL A 50 -4.51 2.82 -11.90
CA VAL A 50 -3.84 3.20 -10.64
C VAL A 50 -4.73 4.16 -9.89
N LEU A 51 -4.98 3.88 -8.62
CA LEU A 51 -5.82 4.70 -7.75
C LEU A 51 -5.07 5.10 -6.49
N THR A 52 -5.29 6.33 -6.06
CA THR A 52 -4.92 6.79 -4.73
C THR A 52 -6.15 6.91 -3.85
N ILE A 53 -6.04 6.53 -2.58
CA ILE A 53 -7.13 6.63 -1.60
C ILE A 53 -6.77 7.62 -0.49
N PRO A 54 -7.72 8.46 -0.02
CA PRO A 54 -7.47 9.38 1.07
C PRO A 54 -7.02 8.66 2.34
N LEU A 55 -6.05 9.25 3.06
CA LEU A 55 -5.68 8.76 4.38
C LEU A 55 -6.74 9.10 5.42
N VAL A 56 -6.94 8.19 6.38
CA VAL A 56 -7.83 8.43 7.51
C VAL A 56 -7.21 9.45 8.46
N LYS A 57 -7.84 10.63 8.57
CA LYS A 57 -7.38 11.72 9.44
C LYS A 57 -7.19 11.22 10.87
N GLY A 58 -6.09 11.63 11.49
CA GLY A 58 -5.79 11.29 12.88
C GLY A 58 -5.13 9.92 13.09
N ARG A 59 -5.12 9.03 12.09
CA ARG A 59 -4.54 7.69 12.21
C ARG A 59 -3.19 7.60 11.50
N SER A 60 -2.12 7.38 12.27
CA SER A 60 -0.83 6.98 11.72
C SER A 60 -0.02 6.22 12.76
N THR A 61 0.87 5.34 12.31
CA THR A 61 1.82 4.64 13.18
C THR A 61 2.70 5.62 13.96
N THR A 62 3.17 6.68 13.31
CA THR A 62 3.93 7.76 13.96
C THR A 62 3.16 8.42 15.11
N LYS A 63 1.85 8.67 14.95
CA LYS A 63 1.01 9.24 16.01
C LYS A 63 0.85 8.27 17.18
N ILE A 64 0.67 6.98 16.91
CA ILE A 64 0.61 5.94 17.94
C ILE A 64 1.93 5.93 18.75
N ILE A 65 3.08 5.92 18.07
CA ILE A 65 4.39 5.93 18.74
C ILE A 65 4.56 7.20 19.58
N LYS A 66 4.22 8.37 19.06
CA LYS A 66 4.29 9.63 19.83
C LYS A 66 3.38 9.60 21.06
N LYS A 67 2.18 9.06 20.94
CA LYS A 67 1.26 8.89 22.08
C LYS A 67 1.89 8.00 23.15
N LEU A 68 2.49 6.88 22.76
CA LEU A 68 3.14 5.95 23.69
C LEU A 68 4.36 6.56 24.40
N LYS A 69 5.13 7.42 23.73
CA LYS A 69 6.30 8.10 24.34
C LYS A 69 5.94 9.23 25.30
N ASN A 70 4.72 9.76 25.20
CA ASN A 70 4.22 10.86 26.03
C ASN A 70 3.25 10.38 27.13
N LEU A 71 3.10 9.06 27.30
CA LEU A 71 2.52 8.44 28.49
C LEU A 71 3.56 8.39 29.59
#